data_AF-A0A7C7KGK4-F1
#
_entry.id   AF-A0A7C7KGK4-F1
#
_cell.length_a   1.000
_cell.length_b   1.000
_cell.length_c   1.000
_cell.angle_alpha   90.00
_cell.angle_beta   90.00
_cell.angle_gamma   90.00
#
_symmetry.space_group_name_H-M   'P 1'
#
loop_
_entity.id
_entity.type
_entity.pdbx_description
1 polymer ?
#
loop_
_entity_poly.entity_id
_entity_poly.type
_entity_poly.pdbx_seq_one_letter_code
_entity_poly.pdbx_strand_id
1 'polypeptide(L)'
;MLHGHEFVMEEAVDFAGKWTPRGWLPDGDLVRGEQHLYLRQPGYGTSYVAGKIQIEQLLAEEALQNGDDFTIRRFFDDFYSAGVIPTVLVHWEMTGEKHPILDIGGVQEAPWR
;
A
#
# COMPACT_ATOMS: atom_id res chain seq x y z
N MET A 1 -6.60 -14.35 2.60
CA MET A 1 -5.76 -15.57 2.65
C MET A 1 -5.51 -16.00 4.09
N LEU A 2 -4.31 -15.91 4.70
CA LEU A 2 -4.08 -16.46 6.05
C LEU A 2 -4.93 -15.81 7.17
N HIS A 3 -4.98 -14.47 7.24
CA HIS A 3 -5.84 -13.75 8.21
C HIS A 3 -7.33 -14.05 8.06
N GLY A 4 -7.77 -14.44 6.87
CA GLY A 4 -9.16 -14.81 6.57
C GLY A 4 -9.43 -16.31 6.68
N HIS A 5 -8.45 -17.10 7.12
CA HIS A 5 -8.50 -18.57 7.16
C HIS A 5 -8.80 -19.24 5.81
N GLU A 6 -8.52 -18.56 4.70
CA GLU A 6 -8.75 -19.11 3.35
C GLU A 6 -7.62 -20.07 2.95
N PHE A 7 -6.41 -19.84 3.47
CA PHE A 7 -5.23 -20.70 3.27
C PHE A 7 -4.73 -21.20 4.63
N VAL A 8 -4.20 -22.43 4.65
CA VAL A 8 -3.24 -22.88 5.67
C VAL A 8 -1.80 -22.48 5.29
N MET A 9 -0.85 -22.63 6.21
CA MET A 9 0.54 -22.16 6.02
C MET A 9 1.17 -22.68 4.72
N GLU A 10 1.07 -23.99 4.45
CA GLU A 10 1.72 -24.60 3.28
C GLU A 10 1.06 -24.16 1.97
N GLU A 11 -0.25 -23.92 1.94
CA GLU A 11 -0.92 -23.36 0.76
C GLU A 11 -0.42 -21.94 0.45
N ALA A 12 -0.10 -21.15 1.48
CA ALA A 12 0.52 -19.84 1.30
C ALA A 12 1.96 -19.94 0.79
N VAL A 13 2.72 -20.95 1.23
CA VAL A 13 4.07 -21.24 0.73
C VAL A 13 4.03 -21.63 -0.75
N ASP A 14 3.17 -22.58 -1.11
CA ASP A 14 2.99 -23.04 -2.49
C ASP A 14 2.52 -21.90 -3.41
N PHE A 15 1.59 -21.07 -2.92
CA PHE A 15 1.13 -19.90 -3.65
C PHE A 15 2.28 -18.93 -3.94
N ALA A 16 3.06 -18.57 -2.92
CA ALA A 16 4.19 -17.66 -3.10
C ALA A 16 5.22 -18.25 -4.08
N GLY A 17 5.55 -19.54 -3.97
CA GLY A 17 6.47 -20.24 -4.87
C GLY A 17 6.01 -20.24 -6.32
N LYS A 18 4.71 -20.48 -6.56
CA LYS A 18 4.12 -20.46 -7.90
C LYS A 18 4.12 -19.07 -8.54
N TRP A 19 3.83 -18.03 -7.76
CA TRP A 19 3.59 -16.69 -8.28
C TRP A 19 4.79 -15.76 -8.22
N THR A 20 5.84 -16.09 -7.46
CA THR A 20 7.09 -15.35 -7.50
C THR A 20 7.80 -15.61 -8.83
N PRO A 21 7.96 -14.59 -9.70
CA PRO A 21 8.52 -14.80 -11.02
C PRO A 21 9.96 -15.31 -10.97
N ARG A 22 10.39 -15.95 -12.06
CA ARG A 22 11.78 -16.37 -12.30
C ARG A 22 12.31 -17.46 -11.37
N GLY A 23 11.46 -18.03 -10.49
CA GLY A 23 11.86 -19.11 -9.58
C GLY A 23 12.92 -18.66 -8.57
N TRP A 24 12.97 -17.37 -8.24
CA TRP A 24 13.96 -16.80 -7.32
C TRP A 24 13.57 -16.92 -5.86
N LEU A 25 12.35 -17.36 -5.57
CA LEU A 25 11.95 -17.62 -4.21
C LEU A 25 12.77 -18.83 -3.71
N PRO A 26 13.56 -18.66 -2.63
CA PRO A 26 14.30 -19.76 -2.04
C PRO A 26 13.33 -20.75 -1.36
N ASP A 27 13.88 -21.76 -0.70
CA ASP A 27 13.10 -22.77 0.03
C ASP A 27 12.07 -22.15 0.99
N GLY A 28 10.99 -22.88 1.27
CA GLY A 28 9.77 -22.42 1.92
C GLY A 28 9.95 -21.83 3.33
N ASP A 29 11.09 -22.03 3.98
CA ASP A 29 11.38 -21.47 5.30
C ASP A 29 11.37 -19.94 5.32
N LEU A 30 11.87 -19.29 4.26
CA LEU A 30 11.77 -17.84 4.12
C LEU A 30 10.29 -17.41 4.10
N VAL A 31 9.48 -18.09 3.29
CA VAL A 31 8.08 -17.77 3.11
C VAL A 31 7.30 -17.98 4.41
N ARG A 32 7.54 -19.08 5.14
CA ARG A 32 6.92 -19.31 6.45
C ARG A 32 7.28 -18.20 7.44
N GLY A 33 8.54 -17.75 7.43
CA GLY A 33 8.99 -16.60 8.20
C GLY A 33 8.21 -15.32 7.87
N GLU A 34 8.05 -15.02 6.59
CA GLU A 34 7.26 -13.87 6.12
C GLU A 34 5.77 -13.99 6.45
N GLN A 35 5.16 -15.16 6.27
CA GLN A 35 3.75 -15.38 6.63
C GLN A 35 3.52 -15.16 8.13
N HIS A 36 4.45 -15.62 8.97
CA HIS A 36 4.43 -15.34 10.39
C HIS A 36 4.60 -13.83 10.72
N LEU A 37 5.41 -13.09 9.96
CA LEU A 37 5.49 -11.63 10.07
C LEU A 37 4.14 -10.99 9.73
N TYR A 38 3.53 -11.37 8.60
CA TYR A 38 2.25 -10.80 8.16
C TYR A 38 1.11 -11.09 9.14
N LEU A 39 1.14 -12.25 9.81
CA LEU A 39 0.20 -12.58 10.89
C LEU A 39 0.37 -11.69 12.13
N ARG A 40 1.60 -11.27 12.45
CA ARG A 40 1.88 -10.38 13.60
C ARG A 40 1.74 -8.90 13.28
N GLN A 41 1.86 -8.53 12.00
CA GLN A 41 1.73 -7.17 11.52
C GLN A 41 0.70 -7.12 10.38
N PRO A 42 -0.60 -7.16 10.71
CA PRO A 42 -1.66 -7.07 9.72
C PRO A 42 -1.48 -5.83 8.84
N GLY A 43 -1.56 -6.02 7.53
CA GLY A 43 -1.42 -4.94 6.54
C GLY A 43 0.01 -4.67 6.05
N TYR A 44 1.06 -5.16 6.72
CA TYR A 44 2.46 -4.90 6.35
C TYR A 44 2.80 -5.35 4.92
N GLY A 45 2.52 -6.61 4.56
CA GLY A 45 2.82 -7.10 3.21
C GLY A 45 2.04 -6.35 2.13
N THR A 46 0.77 -6.04 2.39
CA THR A 46 -0.09 -5.33 1.44
C THR A 46 0.25 -3.85 1.29
N SER A 47 0.88 -3.22 2.30
CA SER A 47 1.15 -1.78 2.26
C SER A 47 2.11 -1.38 1.15
N TYR A 48 3.04 -2.28 0.77
CA TYR A 48 3.95 -2.05 -0.36
C TYR A 48 3.20 -1.83 -1.68
N VAL A 49 2.15 -2.62 -1.93
CA VAL A 49 1.38 -2.53 -3.17
C VAL A 49 0.30 -1.45 -3.07
N ALA A 50 -0.42 -1.37 -1.94
CA ALA A 50 -1.46 -0.38 -1.74
C ALA A 50 -0.88 1.06 -1.76
N GLY A 51 0.23 1.29 -1.07
CA GLY A 51 0.92 2.59 -1.09
C GLY A 51 1.42 2.96 -2.48
N LYS A 52 2.02 2.01 -3.21
CA LYS A 52 2.45 2.21 -4.60
C LYS A 52 1.27 2.65 -5.48
N ILE A 53 0.14 1.95 -5.42
CA ILE A 53 -1.06 2.27 -6.22
C ILE A 53 -1.54 3.69 -5.92
N GLN A 54 -1.59 4.10 -4.65
CA GLN A 54 -2.01 5.45 -4.26
C GLN A 54 -1.05 6.52 -4.80
N ILE A 55 0.25 6.27 -4.79
CA ILE A 55 1.26 7.18 -5.35
C ILE A 55 1.13 7.25 -6.89
N GLU A 56 0.92 6.11 -7.56
CA GLU A 56 0.72 6.06 -9.02
C GLU A 56 -0.57 6.77 -9.45
N GLN A 57 -1.64 6.71 -8.65
CA GLN A 57 -2.88 7.45 -8.90
C GLN A 57 -2.66 8.96 -8.83
N LEU A 58 -2.04 9.44 -7.73
CA LEU A 58 -1.71 10.86 -7.58
C LEU A 58 -0.75 11.35 -8.67
N LEU A 59 0.24 10.53 -9.04
CA LEU A 59 1.15 10.81 -10.15
C LEU A 59 0.40 10.98 -11.48
N ALA A 60 -0.53 10.08 -11.77
CA ALA A 60 -1.31 10.15 -13.00
C ALA A 60 -2.23 11.38 -13.03
N GLU A 61 -2.84 11.71 -11.89
CA GLU A 61 -3.66 12.91 -11.74
C GLU A 61 -2.84 14.19 -11.96
N GLU A 62 -1.70 14.33 -11.28
CA GLU A 62 -0.79 15.46 -11.46
C GLU A 62 -0.30 15.58 -12.91
N ALA A 63 0.02 14.46 -13.57
CA ALA A 63 0.42 14.46 -14.97
C ALA A 63 -0.70 14.94 -15.90
N LEU A 64 -1.95 14.53 -15.65
CA LEU A 64 -3.10 14.95 -16.45
C LEU A 64 -3.46 16.42 -16.21
N GLN A 65 -3.38 16.91 -14.97
CA GLN A 65 -3.68 18.29 -14.61
C GLN A 65 -2.65 19.28 -15.18
N ASN A 66 -1.37 18.92 -15.13
CA ASN A 66 -0.27 19.80 -15.54
C ASN A 66 0.13 19.67 -17.02
N GLY A 67 -0.32 18.62 -17.73
CA GLY A 67 -0.06 18.45 -19.16
C GLY A 67 1.43 18.56 -19.53
N ASP A 68 1.76 19.43 -20.49
CA ASP A 68 3.13 19.63 -20.97
C ASP A 68 4.08 20.23 -19.90
N ASP A 69 3.53 20.86 -18.85
CA ASP A 69 4.33 21.40 -17.75
C ASP A 69 4.70 20.32 -16.72
N PHE A 70 4.15 19.11 -16.82
CA PHE A 70 4.45 18.02 -15.90
C PHE A 70 5.90 17.52 -16.04
N THR A 71 6.54 17.27 -14.90
CA THR A 71 7.77 16.46 -14.87
C THR A 71 7.75 15.50 -13.67
N ILE A 72 8.29 14.29 -13.87
CA ILE A 72 8.44 13.30 -12.80
C ILE A 72 9.27 13.83 -11.62
N ARG A 73 10.22 14.73 -11.91
CA ARG A 73 11.05 15.37 -10.89
C ARG A 73 10.21 16.28 -10.00
N ARG A 74 9.43 17.20 -10.60
CA ARG A 74 8.59 18.12 -9.84
C ARG A 74 7.61 17.35 -8.95
N PHE A 75 6.99 16.31 -9.50
CA PHE A 75 6.12 15.42 -8.72
C PHE A 75 6.79 14.87 -7.46
N PHE A 76 7.98 14.26 -7.59
CA PHE A 76 8.65 13.70 -6.42
C PHE A 76 9.21 14.77 -5.48
N ASP A 77 9.67 15.91 -5.99
CA ASP A 77 10.10 17.04 -5.17
C ASP A 77 8.92 17.55 -4.30
N ASP A 78 7.73 17.70 -4.86
CA ASP A 78 6.52 18.13 -4.15
C ASP A 78 6.01 17.04 -3.18
N PHE A 79 5.94 15.79 -3.64
CA PHE A 79 5.51 14.64 -2.84
C PHE A 79 6.37 14.47 -1.58
N TYR A 80 7.70 14.55 -1.70
CA TYR A 80 8.59 14.44 -0.55
C TYR A 80 8.59 15.70 0.33
N SER A 81 8.30 16.87 -0.24
CA SER A 81 8.16 18.11 0.53
C SER A 81 6.94 18.08 1.46
N ALA A 82 5.86 17.38 1.08
CA ALA A 82 4.70 17.12 1.95
C ALA A 82 5.03 16.21 3.15
N GLY A 83 6.13 15.43 3.07
CA GLY A 83 6.65 14.61 4.15
C GLY A 83 6.21 13.15 4.13
N VAL A 84 6.71 12.36 5.10
CA VAL A 84 6.38 10.93 5.24
C VAL A 84 5.12 10.78 6.08
N ILE A 85 3.97 11.04 5.45
CA ILE A 85 2.64 10.96 6.04
C ILE A 85 1.75 10.02 5.20
N PRO A 86 0.57 9.59 5.69
CA PRO A 86 -0.37 8.82 4.87
C PRO A 86 -0.59 9.45 3.49
N THR A 87 -0.51 8.67 2.41
CA THR A 87 -0.59 9.17 1.03
C THR A 87 -1.85 9.99 0.76
N VAL A 88 -2.95 9.68 1.44
CA VAL A 88 -4.21 10.45 1.35
C VAL A 88 -4.09 11.90 1.86
N LEU A 89 -3.17 12.15 2.82
CA LEU A 89 -2.86 13.50 3.27
C LEU A 89 -1.91 14.22 2.31
N VAL A 90 -0.94 13.49 1.73
CA VAL A 90 -0.08 14.04 0.67
C VAL A 90 -0.91 14.45 -0.54
N HIS A 91 -1.85 13.62 -0.96
CA HIS A 91 -2.82 13.95 -2.00
C HIS A 91 -3.55 15.26 -1.68
N TRP A 92 -4.10 15.38 -0.46
CA TRP A 92 -4.80 16.59 -0.06
C TRP A 92 -3.89 17.84 -0.08
N GLU A 93 -2.64 17.72 0.37
CA GLU A 93 -1.67 18.82 0.32
C GLU A 93 -1.33 19.24 -1.11
N MET A 94 -1.15 18.28 -2.02
CA MET A 94 -0.74 18.55 -3.41
C MET A 94 -1.88 19.06 -4.29
N THR A 95 -3.08 18.50 -4.16
CA THR A 95 -4.22 18.81 -5.05
C THR A 95 -5.23 19.77 -4.43
N GLY A 96 -5.21 19.94 -3.10
CA GLY A 96 -6.25 20.64 -2.35
C GLY A 96 -7.55 19.84 -2.20
N GLU A 97 -7.65 18.65 -2.80
CA GLU A 97 -8.83 17.80 -2.75
C GLU A 97 -8.80 16.86 -1.54
N LYS A 98 -9.74 17.06 -0.62
CA LYS A 98 -9.86 16.25 0.58
C LYS A 98 -10.59 14.94 0.28
N HIS A 99 -9.90 13.81 0.48
CA HIS A 99 -10.52 12.50 0.33
C HIS A 99 -11.60 12.24 1.40
N PRO A 100 -12.77 11.64 1.07
CA PRO A 100 -13.86 11.40 2.02
C PRO A 100 -13.50 10.54 3.24
N ILE A 101 -12.45 9.70 3.15
CA ILE A 101 -11.97 8.90 4.30
C ILE A 101 -11.49 9.77 5.48
N LEU A 102 -11.17 11.03 5.20
CA LEU A 102 -10.75 12.02 6.20
C LEU A 102 -11.95 12.76 6.84
N ASP A 103 -13.18 12.39 6.48
CA ASP A 103 -14.38 12.96 7.08
C ASP A 103 -14.72 12.24 8.38
N ILE A 104 -14.67 12.98 9.48
CA ILE A 104 -14.95 12.51 10.84
C ILE A 104 -16.45 12.58 11.14
N GLY A 105 -17.26 11.87 10.34
CA GLY A 105 -18.73 11.86 10.47
C GLY A 105 -19.26 10.93 11.56
N GLY A 106 -18.43 10.07 12.13
CA GLY A 106 -18.80 9.17 13.21
C GLY A 106 -17.55 8.58 13.86
N VAL A 107 -17.39 8.78 15.16
CA VAL A 107 -16.41 8.01 15.93
C VAL A 107 -16.93 6.57 15.93
N GLN A 108 -16.30 5.69 15.17
CA GLN A 108 -16.51 4.25 15.32
C GLN A 108 -15.97 3.89 16.71
N GLU A 109 -16.84 3.69 17.68
CA GLU A 109 -16.40 3.09 18.94
C GLU A 109 -15.81 1.72 18.61
N ALA A 110 -14.62 1.47 19.13
CA ALA A 110 -13.96 0.19 18.95
C ALA A 110 -14.90 -0.90 19.49
N PRO A 111 -15.28 -1.92 18.70
CA PRO A 111 -16.28 -2.92 19.10
C PRO A 111 -15.82 -3.84 20.25
N TRP A 112 -14.63 -3.60 20.79
CA TRP A 112 -14.01 -4.30 21.91
C TRP A 112 -13.84 -3.42 23.15
N ARG A 113 -14.49 -2.25 23.19
CA ARG A 113 -14.81 -1.57 24.46
C ARG A 113 -16.12 -2.12 25.01
#